data_AF-A0A847AJL7-F1
#
_entry.id   AF-A0A847AJL7-F1
#
_cell.length_a   1.000
_cell.length_b   1.000
_cell.length_c   1.000
_cell.angle_alpha   90.00
_cell.angle_beta   90.00
_cell.angle_gamma   90.00
#
_symmetry.space_group_name_H-M   'P 1'
#
loop_
_entity.id
_entity.type
_entity.pdbx_description
1 polymer ?
#
loop_
_entity_poly.entity_id
_entity_poly.type
_entity_poly.pdbx_seq_one_letter_code
_entity_poly.pdbx_strand_id
1 'polypeptide(L)'
;EDKQIDKLIRKYGYFGTPHTLKLVEENEDLQNNLGAAAHLIHGSSEGRFSITYCPGKGRDNLSREEIISVGFNWADIDKITAKYNPEKLKNGFNKMPDGEEIFYVSNPAIGLWAYKERL
;
A
#
# COMPACT_ATOMS: atom_id res chain seq x y z
N GLU A 1 -3.12 -3.02 13.18
CA GLU A 1 -4.48 -3.10 12.65
C GLU A 1 -5.40 -3.73 13.67
N ASP A 2 -6.60 -3.19 13.82
CA ASP A 2 -7.65 -3.85 14.61
C ASP A 2 -8.06 -5.17 13.93
N LYS A 3 -8.31 -6.24 14.69
CA LYS A 3 -8.65 -7.56 14.14
C LYS A 3 -9.93 -7.54 13.28
N GLN A 4 -10.88 -6.68 13.63
CA GLN A 4 -12.11 -6.51 12.88
C GLN A 4 -11.84 -5.82 11.54
N ILE A 5 -11.00 -4.79 11.53
CA ILE A 5 -10.63 -4.06 10.31
C ILE A 5 -9.80 -4.97 9.38
N ASP A 6 -8.84 -5.74 9.91
CA ASP A 6 -8.06 -6.72 9.14
C ASP A 6 -8.96 -7.73 8.42
N LYS A 7 -9.98 -8.26 9.11
CA LYS A 7 -10.96 -9.17 8.50
C LYS A 7 -11.73 -8.51 7.36
N LEU A 8 -12.16 -7.26 7.52
CA LEU A 8 -12.88 -6.50 6.49
C LEU A 8 -11.98 -6.17 5.30
N ILE A 9 -10.71 -5.82 5.54
CA ILE A 9 -9.71 -5.60 4.49
C ILE A 9 -9.54 -6.85 3.63
N ARG A 10 -9.35 -8.01 4.26
CA ARG A 10 -9.20 -9.29 3.56
C ARG A 10 -10.44 -9.69 2.78
N LYS A 11 -11.63 -9.29 3.25
CA LYS A 11 -12.90 -9.59 2.60
C LYS A 11 -13.16 -8.69 1.39
N TYR A 12 -12.86 -7.40 1.49
CA TYR A 12 -13.31 -6.39 0.54
C TYR A 12 -12.22 -5.80 -0.34
N GLY A 13 -10.97 -5.74 0.13
CA GLY A 13 -9.83 -5.25 -0.62
C GLY A 13 -9.87 -3.75 -1.00
N TYR A 14 -8.79 -3.29 -1.62
CA TYR A 14 -8.53 -1.90 -1.99
C TYR A 14 -8.81 -1.68 -3.48
N PHE A 15 -10.07 -1.47 -3.85
CA PHE A 15 -10.50 -1.33 -5.25
C PHE A 15 -11.11 0.04 -5.58
N GLY A 16 -10.77 1.07 -4.81
CA GLY A 16 -11.16 2.45 -5.04
C GLY A 16 -12.54 2.81 -4.50
N THR A 17 -12.87 4.09 -4.68
CA THR A 17 -14.04 4.72 -4.08
C THR A 17 -15.36 4.14 -4.58
N PRO A 18 -15.62 4.03 -5.91
CA PRO A 18 -16.90 3.53 -6.39
C PRO A 18 -17.19 2.09 -5.95
N HIS A 19 -16.16 1.24 -5.93
CA HIS A 19 -16.28 -0.14 -5.47
C HIS A 19 -16.63 -0.20 -3.98
N THR A 20 -15.91 0.57 -3.16
CA THR A 20 -16.12 0.57 -1.71
C THR A 20 -17.50 1.10 -1.33
N LEU A 21 -17.96 2.19 -1.97
CA LEU A 21 -19.29 2.74 -1.70
C LEU A 21 -20.40 1.74 -2.05
N LYS A 22 -20.27 1.05 -3.18
CA LYS A 22 -21.19 -0.03 -3.54
C LYS A 22 -21.22 -1.14 -2.48
N LEU A 23 -20.05 -1.57 -2.00
CA LEU A 23 -19.96 -2.59 -0.95
C LEU A 23 -20.59 -2.12 0.37
N VAL A 24 -20.48 -0.84 0.72
CA VAL A 24 -21.16 -0.25 1.87
C VAL A 24 -22.68 -0.33 1.67
N GLU A 25 -23.21 0.04 0.51
CA GLU A 25 -24.65 -0.06 0.24
C GLU A 25 -25.17 -1.50 0.35
N GLU A 26 -24.38 -2.48 -0.08
CA GLU A 26 -24.79 -3.88 -0.21
C GLU A 26 -24.52 -4.76 1.03
N ASN A 27 -23.68 -4.33 1.99
CA ASN A 27 -23.22 -5.19 3.08
C ASN A 27 -23.28 -4.53 4.47
N GLU A 28 -24.12 -5.07 5.36
CA GLU A 28 -24.33 -4.55 6.72
C GLU A 28 -23.05 -4.52 7.58
N ASP A 29 -22.14 -5.47 7.40
CA ASP A 29 -20.88 -5.50 8.17
C ASP A 29 -19.98 -4.31 7.84
N LEU A 30 -20.00 -3.80 6.59
CA LEU A 30 -19.26 -2.62 6.20
C LEU A 30 -20.01 -1.32 6.56
N GLN A 31 -21.35 -1.31 6.50
CA GLN A 31 -22.18 -0.20 6.99
C GLN A 31 -21.95 0.10 8.46
N ASN A 32 -21.85 -0.96 9.29
CA ASN A 32 -21.56 -0.84 10.70
C ASN A 32 -20.09 -0.51 11.00
N ASN A 33 -19.22 -0.43 9.98
CA ASN A 33 -17.78 -0.19 10.09
C ASN A 33 -17.29 0.84 9.06
N LEU A 34 -17.90 2.03 9.03
CA LEU A 34 -17.52 3.09 8.09
C LEU A 34 -16.05 3.53 8.19
N GLY A 35 -15.41 3.35 9.35
CA GLY A 35 -13.97 3.55 9.50
C GLY A 35 -13.14 2.59 8.62
N ALA A 36 -13.56 1.32 8.50
CA ALA A 36 -12.94 0.37 7.59
C ALA A 36 -13.21 0.75 6.13
N ALA A 37 -14.42 1.21 5.80
CA ALA A 37 -14.74 1.70 4.45
C ALA A 37 -13.82 2.88 4.06
N ALA A 38 -13.64 3.87 4.95
CA ALA A 38 -12.71 4.97 4.73
C ALA A 38 -11.27 4.48 4.53
N HIS A 39 -10.84 3.48 5.29
CA HIS A 39 -9.51 2.88 5.16
C HIS A 39 -9.30 2.23 3.78
N LEU A 40 -10.29 1.48 3.27
CA LEU A 40 -10.22 0.88 1.93
C LEU A 40 -10.11 1.95 0.83
N ILE A 41 -10.84 3.05 0.97
CA ILE A 41 -10.77 4.16 0.02
C ILE A 41 -9.38 4.81 0.06
N HIS A 42 -8.88 5.18 1.24
CA HIS A 42 -7.58 5.85 1.38
C HIS A 42 -6.40 4.99 0.97
N GLY A 43 -6.47 3.67 1.20
CA GLY A 43 -5.42 2.72 0.79
C GLY A 43 -5.47 2.34 -0.69
N SER A 44 -6.52 2.73 -1.41
CA SER A 44 -6.68 2.43 -2.84
C SER A 44 -5.94 3.44 -3.71
N SER A 45 -5.44 2.99 -4.87
CA SER A 45 -4.79 3.89 -5.83
C SER A 45 -5.77 4.74 -6.64
N GLU A 46 -7.07 4.44 -6.58
CA GLU A 46 -8.11 5.02 -7.44
C GLU A 46 -7.78 4.87 -8.94
N GLY A 47 -7.06 3.81 -9.32
CA GLY A 47 -6.64 3.57 -10.70
C GLY A 47 -5.58 4.54 -11.22
N ARG A 48 -4.98 5.37 -10.35
CA ARG A 48 -4.00 6.40 -10.74
C ARG A 48 -2.57 5.90 -10.80
N PHE A 49 -2.27 4.85 -10.02
CA PHE A 49 -0.96 4.22 -9.96
C PHE A 49 -1.10 2.76 -9.51
N SER A 50 -0.04 1.97 -9.66
CA SER A 50 0.02 0.62 -9.11
C SER A 50 0.69 0.62 -7.74
N ILE A 51 0.21 -0.22 -6.82
CA ILE A 51 0.83 -0.44 -5.51
C ILE A 51 1.40 -1.84 -5.52
N THR A 52 2.70 -1.96 -5.25
CA THR A 52 3.39 -3.25 -5.10
C THR A 52 3.82 -3.42 -3.67
N TYR A 53 3.26 -4.42 -2.98
CA TYR A 53 3.62 -4.77 -1.63
C TYR A 53 4.68 -5.88 -1.63
N CYS A 54 5.79 -5.61 -0.94
CA CYS A 54 6.95 -6.49 -0.87
C CYS A 54 7.13 -6.96 0.58
N PRO A 55 6.38 -7.98 1.03
CA PRO A 55 6.44 -8.41 2.42
C PRO A 55 7.78 -9.06 2.75
N GLY A 56 8.13 -9.08 4.04
CA GLY A 56 9.25 -9.88 4.53
C GLY A 56 9.03 -11.39 4.32
N LYS A 57 10.03 -12.20 4.69
CA LYS A 57 10.00 -13.68 4.53
C LYS A 57 9.69 -14.44 5.82
N GLY A 58 9.24 -13.73 6.86
CA GLY A 58 8.83 -14.31 8.13
C GLY A 58 7.51 -15.06 8.01
N ARG A 59 7.27 -15.98 8.96
CA ARG A 59 6.05 -16.79 9.01
C ARG A 59 4.77 -15.97 9.13
N ASP A 60 4.85 -14.82 9.79
CA ASP A 60 3.72 -13.94 10.04
C ASP A 60 3.53 -12.88 8.94
N ASN A 61 4.35 -12.92 7.89
CA ASN A 61 4.19 -12.04 6.74
C ASN A 61 3.05 -12.52 5.83
N LEU A 62 2.39 -11.57 5.16
CA LEU A 62 1.32 -11.87 4.21
C LEU A 62 1.86 -12.69 3.03
N SER A 63 1.11 -13.72 2.67
CA SER A 63 1.34 -14.49 1.45
C SER A 63 1.05 -13.67 0.20
N ARG A 64 1.59 -14.14 -0.93
CA ARG A 64 1.33 -13.56 -2.24
C ARG A 64 -0.17 -13.52 -2.56
N GLU A 65 -0.87 -14.59 -2.23
CA GLU A 65 -2.30 -14.76 -2.50
C GLU A 65 -3.13 -13.74 -1.70
N GLU A 66 -2.82 -13.53 -0.43
CA GLU A 66 -3.48 -12.53 0.42
C GLU A 66 -3.29 -11.09 -0.07
N ILE A 67 -2.11 -10.79 -0.60
CA ILE A 67 -1.78 -9.45 -1.12
C ILE A 67 -2.51 -9.19 -2.44
N ILE A 68 -2.51 -10.17 -3.33
CA ILE A 68 -3.19 -10.07 -4.62
C ILE A 68 -4.71 -10.02 -4.43
N SER A 69 -5.26 -10.79 -3.47
CA SER A 69 -6.71 -10.82 -3.23
C SER A 69 -7.27 -9.47 -2.80
N VAL A 70 -6.45 -8.60 -2.18
CA VAL A 70 -6.86 -7.25 -1.77
C VAL A 70 -6.56 -6.16 -2.80
N GLY A 71 -6.10 -6.53 -4.01
CA GLY A 71 -5.93 -5.59 -5.12
C GLY A 71 -4.53 -4.96 -5.25
N PHE A 72 -3.54 -5.44 -4.49
CA PHE A 72 -2.15 -5.01 -4.65
C PHE A 72 -1.33 -5.99 -5.49
N ASN A 73 -0.27 -5.47 -6.13
CA ASN A 73 0.74 -6.32 -6.73
C ASN A 73 1.64 -6.89 -5.64
N TRP A 74 2.20 -8.07 -5.90
CA TRP A 74 3.20 -8.70 -5.04
C TRP A 74 4.56 -8.71 -5.73
N ALA A 75 5.63 -8.48 -4.97
CA ALA A 75 6.99 -8.76 -5.41
C ALA A 75 7.85 -9.31 -4.27
N ASP A 76 8.89 -10.07 -4.63
CA ASP A 76 9.86 -10.61 -3.67
C ASP A 76 10.75 -9.48 -3.13
N ILE A 77 10.81 -9.35 -1.81
CA ILE A 77 11.56 -8.28 -1.13
C ILE A 77 13.05 -8.30 -1.44
N ASP A 78 13.68 -9.47 -1.61
CA ASP A 78 15.12 -9.56 -1.89
C ASP A 78 15.40 -9.07 -3.31
N LYS A 79 14.53 -9.41 -4.27
CA LYS A 79 14.66 -8.92 -5.65
C LYS A 79 14.50 -7.40 -5.72
N ILE A 80 13.50 -6.86 -5.03
CA ILE A 80 13.22 -5.43 -5.04
C ILE A 80 14.31 -4.65 -4.32
N THR A 81 14.80 -5.12 -3.17
CA THR A 81 15.89 -4.44 -2.42
C THR A 81 17.26 -4.61 -3.08
N ALA A 82 17.50 -5.66 -3.87
CA ALA A 82 18.69 -5.77 -4.70
C ALA A 82 18.73 -4.68 -5.79
N LYS A 83 17.58 -4.39 -6.42
CA LYS A 83 17.45 -3.30 -7.41
C LYS A 83 17.45 -1.92 -6.73
N TYR A 84 16.58 -1.73 -5.74
CA TYR A 84 16.36 -0.49 -5.02
C TYR A 84 16.93 -0.59 -3.60
N ASN A 85 18.26 -0.53 -3.48
CA ASN A 85 18.94 -0.75 -2.19
C ASN A 85 18.73 0.43 -1.22
N PRO A 86 17.97 0.27 -0.12
CA PRO A 86 17.62 1.36 0.79
C PRO A 86 18.84 1.96 1.52
N GLU A 87 19.95 1.22 1.66
CA GLU A 87 21.21 1.70 2.26
C GLU A 87 21.97 2.68 1.34
N LYS A 88 21.65 2.66 0.03
CA LYS A 88 22.32 3.49 -0.99
C LYS A 88 21.45 4.64 -1.48
N LEU A 89 20.14 4.49 -1.40
CA LEU A 89 19.19 5.49 -1.89
C LEU A 89 19.10 6.68 -0.94
N LYS A 90 18.96 7.88 -1.52
CA LYS A 90 18.73 9.12 -0.78
C LYS A 90 17.26 9.49 -0.83
N ASN A 91 16.72 10.11 0.22
CA ASN A 91 15.36 10.64 0.17
C ASN A 91 15.20 11.62 -1.01
N GLY A 92 14.10 11.49 -1.74
CA GLY A 92 13.83 12.26 -2.96
C GLY A 92 14.20 11.51 -4.25
N PHE A 93 14.47 12.27 -5.31
CA PHE A 93 14.77 11.71 -6.63
C PHE A 93 16.13 11.02 -6.67
N ASN A 94 16.18 9.82 -7.25
CA ASN A 94 17.38 9.05 -7.55
C ASN A 94 17.33 8.58 -9.01
N LYS A 95 18.50 8.46 -9.63
CA LYS A 95 18.66 7.84 -10.94
C LYS A 95 19.35 6.49 -10.80
N MET A 96 18.70 5.45 -11.26
CA MET A 96 19.17 4.08 -11.21
C MET A 96 20.23 3.81 -12.30
N PRO A 97 21.06 2.77 -12.17
CA PRO A 97 22.09 2.44 -13.17
C PRO A 97 21.54 2.14 -14.57
N ASP A 98 20.30 1.66 -14.68
CA ASP A 98 19.58 1.40 -15.93
C ASP A 98 18.93 2.66 -16.53
N GLY A 99 19.06 3.81 -15.86
CA GLY A 99 18.49 5.09 -16.28
C GLY A 99 17.09 5.39 -15.74
N GLU A 100 16.46 4.46 -15.01
CA GLU A 100 15.18 4.68 -14.34
C GLU A 100 15.29 5.83 -13.31
N GLU A 101 14.27 6.68 -13.24
CA GLU A 101 14.16 7.70 -12.20
C GLU A 101 13.13 7.26 -11.17
N ILE A 102 13.50 7.32 -9.89
CA ILE A 102 12.63 6.96 -8.77
C ILE A 102 12.61 8.06 -7.71
N PHE A 103 11.51 8.15 -6.98
CA PHE A 103 11.42 8.94 -5.76
C PHE A 103 11.42 8.01 -4.54
N TYR A 104 12.45 8.12 -3.69
CA TYR A 104 12.61 7.27 -2.52
C TYR A 104 12.20 8.00 -1.25
N VAL A 105 11.47 7.30 -0.37
CA VAL A 105 11.06 7.77 0.95
C VAL A 105 11.41 6.69 1.96
N SER A 106 12.45 6.93 2.76
CA SER A 106 12.95 5.97 3.76
C SER A 106 12.02 5.81 4.98
N ASN A 107 11.24 6.85 5.28
CA ASN A 107 10.27 6.83 6.37
C ASN A 107 8.94 7.44 5.91
N PRO A 108 8.08 6.67 5.23
CA PRO A 108 6.83 7.18 4.67
C PRO A 108 5.84 7.62 5.75
N ALA A 109 5.95 7.09 6.98
CA ALA A 109 5.08 7.47 8.09
C ALA A 109 5.33 8.89 8.61
N ILE A 110 6.55 9.42 8.44
CA ILE A 110 6.94 10.76 8.91
C ILE A 110 6.95 11.79 7.76
N GLY A 111 6.95 11.33 6.51
CA GLY A 111 7.34 12.14 5.34
C GLY A 111 6.24 12.98 4.65
N LEU A 112 4.96 12.84 4.99
CA LEU A 112 3.88 13.45 4.19
C LEU A 112 3.70 14.98 4.36
N TRP A 113 4.51 15.65 5.20
CA TRP A 113 4.38 17.08 5.53
C TRP A 113 5.63 17.93 5.30
N ALA A 114 6.64 17.43 4.57
CA ALA A 114 7.81 18.23 4.23
C ALA A 114 7.51 19.16 3.04
N TYR A 115 6.95 20.33 3.34
CA TYR A 115 6.86 21.46 2.43
C TYR A 115 8.27 21.97 2.11
N LYS A 116 8.52 22.34 0.85
CA LYS A 116 9.86 22.69 0.31
C LYS A 116 10.58 23.80 1.10
N GLU A 117 9.86 24.65 1.84
CA GLU A 117 10.42 25.73 2.66
C GLU A 117 10.76 25.32 4.11
N ARG A 118 10.61 24.04 4.47
CA ARG A 118 10.95 23.49 5.80
C ARG A 118 12.15 22.53 5.79
N LEU A 119 12.94 22.51 4.72
CA LEU A 119 14.21 21.77 4.61
C LEU A 119 15.41 22.68 4.87
#